data_AF-A0AA39JZG5-F1
#
_entry.id   AF-A0AA39JZG5-F1
#
_cell.length_a   1.000
_cell.length_b   1.000
_cell.length_c   1.000
_cell.angle_alpha   90.00
_cell.angle_beta   90.00
_cell.angle_gamma   90.00
#
_symmetry.space_group_name_H-M   'P 1'
#
loop_
_entity.id
_entity.type
_entity.pdbx_description
1 polymer ?
#
loop_
_entity_poly.entity_id
_entity_poly.type
_entity_poly.pdbx_seq_one_letter_code
_entity_poly.pdbx_strand_id
1 'polypeptide(L)'
;MLLWTALLLLSASWTGVFAQELDQRLQQLLSDRLYQTNLRGPRWTGNDNQNTLTESVATSMRIAGLTVDTLNYTINRWDARWWSLTLNLRNGTSIALPTTGFWPYSGNSGLEGVTAPMTDGGTFGLYPDETADESTLNLTQVRAEAPGTVLFFDNPSPTRNYSLPGYRLLG
;
A
#
# COMPACT_ATOMS: atom_id res chain seq x y z
N MET A 1 -59.80 23.46 32.39
CA MET A 1 -58.94 23.52 31.19
C MET A 1 -57.53 23.13 31.61
N LEU A 2 -57.19 21.85 31.42
CA LEU A 2 -55.90 21.26 31.81
C LEU A 2 -55.34 20.57 30.57
N LEU A 3 -54.20 21.06 30.09
CA LEU A 3 -53.39 20.44 29.03
C LEU A 3 -52.76 19.16 29.57
N TRP A 4 -53.02 18.01 28.93
CA TRP A 4 -52.27 16.76 29.11
C TRP A 4 -51.97 16.11 27.75
N THR A 5 -50.69 16.14 27.39
CA THR A 5 -49.84 15.07 26.81
C THR A 5 -50.37 14.13 25.71
N ALA A 6 -49.68 14.11 24.57
CA ALA A 6 -49.10 12.87 24.00
C ALA A 6 -48.03 13.21 22.95
N LEU A 7 -46.75 13.08 23.34
CA LEU A 7 -45.60 13.11 22.44
C LEU A 7 -45.43 11.68 21.88
N LEU A 8 -45.78 11.47 20.61
CA LEU A 8 -45.53 10.21 19.91
C LEU A 8 -44.05 10.15 19.47
N LEU A 9 -43.23 9.49 20.28
CA LEU A 9 -41.90 9.05 19.91
C LEU A 9 -42.01 7.93 18.87
N LEU A 10 -41.80 8.25 17.60
CA LEU A 10 -41.45 7.26 16.58
C LEU A 10 -40.01 6.82 16.83
N SER A 11 -39.84 5.71 17.54
CA SER A 11 -38.59 4.97 17.54
C SER A 11 -38.38 4.40 16.13
N ALA A 12 -37.57 5.07 15.33
CA ALA A 12 -36.99 4.46 14.14
C ALA A 12 -36.07 3.33 14.64
N SER A 13 -36.57 2.10 14.63
CA SER A 13 -35.75 0.92 14.76
C SER A 13 -34.74 0.94 13.63
N TRP A 14 -33.48 1.21 13.98
CA TRP A 14 -32.34 0.92 13.14
C TRP A 14 -32.38 -0.57 12.82
N THR A 15 -32.84 -0.91 11.62
CA THR A 15 -32.60 -2.24 11.08
C THR A 15 -31.10 -2.29 10.83
N GLY A 16 -30.39 -2.95 11.75
CA GLY A 16 -29.00 -3.32 11.51
C GLY A 16 -28.93 -4.00 10.16
N VAL A 17 -27.96 -3.59 9.33
CA VAL A 17 -27.63 -4.30 8.11
C VAL A 17 -27.07 -5.66 8.55
N PHE A 18 -27.94 -6.64 8.73
CA PHE A 18 -27.53 -8.02 8.91
C PHE A 18 -26.82 -8.42 7.61
N ALA A 19 -25.54 -8.78 7.71
CA ALA A 19 -24.83 -9.36 6.58
C ALA A 19 -25.62 -10.59 6.14
N GLN A 20 -26.25 -10.52 4.97
CA GLN A 20 -26.99 -11.63 4.42
C GLN A 20 -26.00 -12.78 4.20
N GLU A 21 -26.20 -13.90 4.90
CA GLU A 21 -25.39 -15.08 4.66
C GLU A 21 -25.62 -15.53 3.21
N LEU A 22 -24.54 -15.62 2.44
CA LEU A 22 -24.58 -16.11 1.07
C LEU A 22 -24.91 -17.60 1.11
N ASP A 23 -25.89 -18.03 0.31
CA ASP A 23 -26.12 -19.46 0.10
C ASP A 23 -24.91 -20.12 -0.58
N GLN A 24 -24.86 -21.45 -0.56
CA GLN A 24 -23.73 -22.22 -1.11
C GLN A 24 -23.41 -21.84 -2.57
N ARG A 25 -24.43 -21.57 -3.38
CA ARG A 25 -24.26 -21.19 -4.79
C ARG A 25 -23.61 -19.82 -4.91
N LEU A 26 -24.05 -18.85 -4.12
CA LEU A 26 -23.52 -17.50 -4.09
C LEU A 26 -22.09 -17.46 -3.53
N GLN A 27 -21.78 -18.29 -2.54
CA GLN A 27 -20.42 -18.48 -2.02
C GLN A 27 -19.48 -19.02 -3.11
N GLN A 28 -19.90 -20.06 -3.84
CA GLN A 28 -19.11 -20.60 -4.94
C GLN A 28 -18.89 -19.57 -6.04
N LEU A 29 -19.95 -18.86 -6.44
CA LEU A 29 -19.87 -17.81 -7.47
C LEU A 29 -18.90 -16.68 -7.05
N LEU A 30 -18.91 -16.29 -5.78
CA LEU A 30 -17.97 -15.31 -5.24
C LEU A 30 -16.53 -15.84 -5.29
N SER A 31 -16.31 -17.08 -4.85
CA SER A 31 -15.00 -17.74 -4.87
C SER A 31 -14.43 -17.82 -6.30
N ASP A 32 -15.24 -18.27 -7.26
CA ASP A 32 -14.86 -18.37 -8.67
C ASP A 32 -14.49 -17.00 -9.25
N ARG A 33 -15.26 -15.96 -8.93
CA ARG A 33 -14.96 -14.58 -9.36
C ARG A 33 -13.66 -14.04 -8.75
N LEU A 34 -13.43 -14.29 -7.46
CA LEU A 34 -12.17 -13.91 -6.81
C LEU A 34 -10.98 -14.65 -7.43
N TYR A 35 -11.14 -15.94 -7.70
CA TYR A 35 -10.10 -16.74 -8.36
C TYR A 35 -9.80 -16.22 -9.77
N GLN A 36 -10.82 -16.02 -10.61
CA GLN A 36 -10.67 -15.48 -11.96
C GLN A 36 -10.02 -14.10 -11.98
N THR A 37 -10.37 -13.23 -11.04
CA THR A 37 -9.77 -11.89 -10.95
C THR A 37 -8.33 -11.91 -10.43
N ASN A 38 -7.94 -12.93 -9.66
CA ASN A 38 -6.57 -13.12 -9.20
C ASN A 38 -5.66 -13.76 -10.26
N LEU A 39 -6.18 -14.66 -11.11
CA LEU A 39 -5.42 -15.28 -12.21
C LEU A 39 -4.86 -14.27 -13.22
N ARG A 40 -5.48 -13.09 -13.32
CA ARG A 40 -5.02 -12.04 -14.24
C ARG A 40 -3.78 -11.30 -13.74
N GLY A 41 -3.42 -11.48 -12.47
CA GLY A 41 -2.27 -10.83 -11.85
C GLY A 41 -2.60 -9.46 -11.25
N PRO A 42 -1.57 -8.66 -10.92
CA PRO A 42 -1.75 -7.38 -10.24
C PRO A 42 -2.63 -6.39 -11.03
N ARG A 43 -3.49 -5.68 -10.30
CA ARG A 43 -4.46 -4.70 -10.83
C ARG A 43 -4.06 -3.29 -10.44
N TRP A 44 -2.89 -2.86 -10.91
CA TRP A 44 -2.41 -1.51 -10.67
C TRP A 44 -3.27 -0.49 -11.42
N THR A 45 -3.49 0.68 -10.83
CA THR A 45 -4.29 1.74 -11.45
C THR A 45 -3.80 2.03 -12.88
N GLY A 46 -4.73 1.93 -13.84
CA GLY A 46 -4.50 2.19 -15.26
C GLY A 46 -3.91 1.02 -16.06
N ASN A 47 -3.58 -0.11 -15.44
CA ASN A 47 -3.11 -1.29 -16.18
C ASN A 47 -4.28 -2.09 -16.81
N ASP A 48 -3.98 -2.90 -17.83
CA ASP A 48 -4.98 -3.69 -18.56
C ASP A 48 -5.81 -4.60 -17.65
N ASN A 49 -5.18 -5.15 -16.61
CA ASN A 49 -5.86 -6.01 -15.65
C ASN A 49 -6.94 -5.26 -14.87
N GLN A 50 -6.65 -4.04 -14.41
CA GLN A 50 -7.60 -3.17 -13.74
C GLN A 50 -8.71 -2.72 -14.71
N ASN A 51 -8.38 -2.33 -15.94
CA ASN A 51 -9.35 -1.87 -16.93
C ASN A 51 -10.39 -2.95 -17.27
N THR A 52 -9.95 -4.19 -17.52
CA THR A 52 -10.89 -5.29 -17.78
C THR A 52 -11.69 -5.68 -16.53
N LEU A 53 -11.14 -5.57 -15.32
CA LEU A 53 -11.93 -5.79 -14.10
C LEU A 53 -13.07 -4.74 -14.02
N THR A 54 -12.74 -3.47 -14.26
CA THR A 54 -13.73 -2.39 -14.30
C THR A 54 -14.83 -2.69 -15.32
N GLU A 55 -14.49 -3.12 -16.53
CA GLU A 55 -15.49 -3.47 -17.55
C GLU A 55 -16.32 -4.70 -17.16
N SER A 56 -15.71 -5.72 -16.56
CA SER A 56 -16.44 -6.91 -16.08
C SER A 56 -17.45 -6.56 -14.99
N VAL A 57 -17.11 -5.63 -14.09
CA VAL A 57 -18.00 -5.14 -13.04
C VAL A 57 -19.12 -4.31 -13.66
N ALA A 58 -18.80 -3.37 -14.55
CA ALA A 58 -19.79 -2.54 -15.26
C ALA A 58 -20.78 -3.41 -16.04
N THR A 59 -20.29 -4.42 -16.78
CA THR A 59 -21.13 -5.39 -17.49
C THR A 59 -22.04 -6.16 -16.54
N SER A 60 -21.52 -6.64 -15.41
CA SER A 60 -22.32 -7.37 -14.42
C SER A 60 -23.43 -6.50 -13.81
N MET A 61 -23.14 -5.21 -13.57
CA MET A 61 -24.12 -4.23 -13.09
C MET A 61 -25.21 -3.96 -14.13
N ARG A 62 -24.84 -3.81 -15.41
CA ARG A 62 -25.81 -3.65 -16.51
C ARG A 62 -26.71 -4.87 -16.65
N ILE A 63 -26.15 -6.09 -16.56
CA ILE A 63 -26.93 -7.34 -16.58
C ILE A 63 -27.92 -7.39 -15.41
N ALA A 64 -27.55 -6.85 -14.25
CA ALA A 64 -28.43 -6.72 -13.09
C ALA A 64 -29.50 -5.62 -13.23
N GLY A 65 -29.58 -4.93 -14.38
CA GLY A 65 -30.56 -3.89 -14.66
C GLY A 65 -30.19 -2.51 -14.15
N LEU A 66 -28.92 -2.27 -13.77
CA LEU A 66 -28.45 -0.97 -13.33
C LEU A 66 -27.99 -0.11 -14.51
N THR A 67 -28.27 1.19 -14.43
CA THR A 67 -27.60 2.20 -15.26
C THR A 67 -26.19 2.40 -14.74
N VAL A 68 -25.18 2.33 -15.61
CA VAL A 68 -23.77 2.38 -15.23
C VAL A 68 -23.04 3.43 -16.05
N ASP A 69 -22.40 4.37 -15.35
CA ASP A 69 -21.48 5.34 -15.92
C ASP A 69 -20.05 5.02 -15.51
N THR A 70 -19.13 5.04 -16.47
CA THR A 70 -17.69 4.86 -16.21
C THR A 70 -17.01 6.23 -16.27
N LEU A 71 -16.42 6.65 -15.15
CA LEU A 71 -15.68 7.91 -15.06
C LEU A 71 -14.20 7.66 -15.37
N ASN A 72 -13.68 8.36 -16.38
CA ASN A 72 -12.28 8.29 -16.77
C ASN A 72 -11.50 9.46 -16.17
N TYR A 73 -10.37 9.15 -15.53
CA TYR A 73 -9.47 10.14 -14.97
C TYR A 73 -8.06 9.94 -15.55
N THR A 74 -7.44 11.05 -15.93
CA THR A 74 -6.02 11.06 -16.28
C THR A 74 -5.22 11.39 -15.04
N ILE A 75 -4.29 10.51 -14.67
CA ILE A 75 -3.37 10.73 -13.57
C ILE A 75 -1.92 10.66 -14.06
N ASN A 76 -1.08 11.53 -13.52
CA ASN A 76 0.36 11.39 -13.69
C ASN A 76 0.85 10.32 -12.71
N ARG A 77 1.10 9.13 -13.24
CA ARG A 77 1.65 8.02 -12.45
C ARG A 77 3.17 8.01 -12.57
N TRP A 78 3.85 7.96 -11.43
CA TRP A 78 5.26 7.63 -11.39
C TRP A 78 5.39 6.10 -11.46
N ASP A 79 6.20 5.61 -12.39
CA ASP A 79 6.47 4.18 -12.56
C ASP A 79 7.97 3.99 -12.80
N ALA A 80 8.62 3.17 -11.96
CA ALA A 80 10.04 2.94 -12.10
C ALA A 80 10.29 1.99 -13.27
N ARG A 81 11.08 2.44 -14.25
CA ARG A 81 11.44 1.62 -15.41
C ARG A 81 12.56 0.62 -15.12
N TRP A 82 13.42 0.97 -14.16
CA TRP A 82 14.56 0.18 -13.71
C TRP A 82 14.97 0.64 -12.32
N TRP A 83 15.59 -0.24 -11.55
CA TRP A 83 16.18 0.06 -10.26
C TRP A 83 17.37 -0.86 -10.02
N SER A 84 18.40 -0.36 -9.35
CA SER A 84 19.58 -1.14 -8.98
C SER A 84 20.25 -0.49 -7.77
N LEU A 85 21.04 -1.26 -7.05
CA LEU A 85 21.82 -0.76 -5.93
C LEU A 85 23.20 -1.43 -5.95
N THR A 86 24.24 -0.63 -5.77
CA THR A 86 25.63 -1.10 -5.74
C THR A 86 26.34 -0.49 -4.53
N LEU A 87 27.07 -1.31 -3.78
CA LEU A 87 27.90 -0.86 -2.67
C LEU A 87 29.35 -0.80 -3.11
N ASN A 88 29.96 0.38 -3.01
CA ASN A 88 31.39 0.58 -3.21
C ASN A 88 32.09 0.58 -1.85
N LEU A 89 32.87 -0.45 -1.58
CA LEU A 89 33.62 -0.60 -0.34
C LEU A 89 34.88 0.26 -0.35
N ARG A 90 35.36 0.64 0.84
CA ARG A 90 36.58 1.45 1.01
C ARG A 90 37.85 0.79 0.46
N ASN A 91 37.84 -0.54 0.28
CA ASN A 91 38.93 -1.31 -0.30
C ASN A 91 38.90 -1.34 -1.84
N GLY A 92 37.99 -0.59 -2.48
CA GLY A 92 37.83 -0.52 -3.93
C GLY A 92 36.96 -1.64 -4.54
N THR A 93 36.40 -2.54 -3.73
CA THR A 93 35.49 -3.58 -4.21
C THR A 93 34.09 -3.02 -4.44
N SER A 94 33.47 -3.36 -5.57
CA SER A 94 32.06 -3.05 -5.86
C SER A 94 31.20 -4.30 -5.78
N ILE A 95 30.09 -4.22 -5.05
CA ILE A 95 29.14 -5.32 -4.84
C ILE A 95 27.76 -4.88 -5.30
N ALA A 96 27.18 -5.57 -6.29
CA ALA A 96 25.77 -5.39 -6.64
C ALA A 96 24.89 -5.98 -5.53
N LEU A 97 23.93 -5.20 -5.03
CA LEU A 97 23.01 -5.63 -4.00
C LEU A 97 21.71 -6.13 -4.64
N PRO A 98 21.17 -7.29 -4.21
CA PRO A 98 19.87 -7.75 -4.67
C PRO A 98 18.79 -6.76 -4.22
N THR A 99 17.97 -6.28 -5.15
CA THR A 99 16.86 -5.38 -4.88
C THR A 99 15.54 -6.08 -5.19
N THR A 100 14.63 -6.07 -4.23
CA THR A 100 13.30 -6.70 -4.38
C THR A 100 12.23 -5.72 -4.89
N GLY A 101 12.54 -4.42 -4.92
CA GLY A 101 11.65 -3.39 -5.43
C GLY A 101 12.16 -1.98 -5.15
N PHE A 102 11.25 -1.02 -5.27
CA PHE A 102 11.49 0.41 -5.07
C PHE A 102 10.34 1.01 -4.25
N TRP A 103 10.59 2.13 -3.57
CA TRP A 103 9.54 2.86 -2.89
C TRP A 103 8.73 3.68 -3.91
N PRO A 104 7.39 3.59 -3.93
CA PRO A 104 6.58 4.39 -4.84
C PRO A 104 6.86 5.89 -4.70
N TYR A 105 7.01 6.58 -5.82
CA TYR A 105 7.26 8.02 -5.89
C TYR A 105 8.60 8.46 -5.27
N SER A 106 9.61 7.59 -5.22
CA SER A 106 10.96 7.91 -4.72
C SER A 106 11.76 8.91 -5.59
N GLY A 107 11.18 9.47 -6.65
CA GLY A 107 11.84 10.38 -7.58
C GLY A 107 12.67 9.68 -8.66
N ASN A 108 13.48 10.44 -9.40
CA ASN A 108 14.32 9.94 -10.49
C ASN A 108 15.79 10.24 -10.17
N SER A 109 16.64 9.22 -10.13
CA SER A 109 18.08 9.34 -9.90
C SER A 109 18.88 9.75 -11.14
N GLY A 110 18.24 9.94 -12.29
CA GLY A 110 18.89 10.15 -13.58
C GLY A 110 19.50 8.86 -14.15
N LEU A 111 19.99 8.94 -15.39
CA LEU A 111 20.63 7.80 -16.08
C LEU A 111 21.99 7.44 -15.47
N GLU A 112 22.71 8.43 -14.93
CA GLU A 112 24.01 8.23 -14.28
C GLU A 112 23.86 7.63 -12.87
N GLY A 113 22.65 7.64 -12.32
CA GLY A 113 22.38 7.28 -10.93
C GLY A 113 22.93 8.31 -9.95
N VAL A 114 22.80 8.02 -8.66
CA VAL A 114 23.37 8.82 -7.57
C VAL A 114 24.38 7.97 -6.82
N THR A 115 25.61 8.45 -6.73
CA THR A 115 26.65 7.86 -5.87
C THR A 115 26.96 8.84 -4.75
N ALA A 116 26.84 8.37 -3.52
CA ALA A 116 27.02 9.17 -2.33
C ALA A 116 27.57 8.30 -1.18
N PRO A 117 28.23 8.90 -0.18
CA PRO A 117 28.53 8.22 1.06
C PRO A 117 27.26 7.63 1.70
N MET A 118 27.40 6.46 2.30
CA MET A 118 26.31 5.77 2.99
C MET A 118 26.50 5.89 4.50
N THR A 119 25.40 6.19 5.19
CA THR A 119 25.30 6.20 6.65
C THR A 119 24.20 5.25 7.07
N ASP A 120 24.48 4.43 8.08
CA ASP A 120 23.48 3.63 8.76
C ASP A 120 22.67 4.52 9.72
N GLY A 121 21.38 4.65 9.43
CA GLY A 121 20.41 5.40 10.23
C GLY A 121 19.85 4.60 11.41
N GLY A 122 20.15 3.31 11.51
CA GLY A 122 19.66 2.42 12.55
C GLY A 122 18.22 1.93 12.34
N THR A 123 17.61 1.47 13.42
CA THR A 123 16.25 0.93 13.44
C THR A 123 15.26 1.98 13.91
N PHE A 124 14.21 2.23 13.12
CA PHE A 124 13.14 3.15 13.52
C PHE A 124 12.34 2.60 14.70
N GLY A 125 12.33 3.33 15.81
CA GLY A 125 11.60 3.02 17.02
C GLY A 125 10.19 3.60 17.06
N LEU A 126 9.33 2.93 17.81
CA LEU A 126 7.99 3.39 18.16
C LEU A 126 7.82 3.37 19.67
N TYR A 127 7.14 4.38 20.20
CA TYR A 127 6.63 4.35 21.57
C TYR A 127 5.51 3.30 21.71
N PRO A 128 5.13 2.91 22.95
CA PRO A 128 4.02 1.97 23.18
C PRO A 128 2.67 2.42 22.61
N ASP A 129 2.50 3.71 22.33
CA ASP A 129 1.30 4.30 21.72
C ASP A 129 1.37 4.40 20.18
N GLU A 130 2.37 3.73 19.58
CA GLU A 130 2.63 3.72 18.13
C GLU A 130 3.07 5.07 17.54
N THR A 131 3.41 6.04 18.38
CA THR A 131 4.03 7.29 17.92
C THR A 131 5.52 7.09 17.62
N ALA A 132 6.05 7.91 16.69
CA ALA A 132 7.44 7.84 16.25
C ALA A 132 8.43 8.20 17.38
N ASP A 133 9.46 7.38 17.57
CA ASP A 133 10.59 7.69 18.45
C ASP A 133 11.87 7.94 17.62
N GLU A 134 12.07 9.19 17.22
CA GLU A 134 13.23 9.61 16.43
C GLU A 134 14.57 9.44 17.18
N SER A 135 14.56 9.32 18.51
CA SER A 135 15.79 9.17 19.31
C SER A 135 16.53 7.86 19.05
N THR A 136 15.83 6.89 18.46
CA THR A 136 16.37 5.59 18.06
C THR A 136 17.21 5.63 16.78
N LEU A 137 17.12 6.71 16.00
CA LEU A 137 17.85 6.86 14.75
C LEU A 137 19.25 7.45 14.98
N ASN A 138 20.25 6.91 14.27
CA ASN A 138 21.59 7.46 14.25
C ASN A 138 21.77 8.45 13.08
N LEU A 139 21.33 9.68 13.27
CA LEU A 139 21.44 10.74 12.26
C LEU A 139 22.69 11.62 12.43
N THR A 140 23.58 11.29 13.37
CA THR A 140 24.75 12.11 13.72
C THR A 140 25.73 12.34 12.56
N GLN A 141 25.73 11.44 11.58
CA GLN A 141 26.56 11.52 10.39
C GLN A 141 25.83 12.12 9.17
N VAL A 142 24.53 12.37 9.28
CA VAL A 142 23.74 13.06 8.26
C VAL A 142 23.98 14.56 8.39
N ARG A 143 24.94 15.07 7.63
CA ARG A 143 25.23 16.51 7.59
C ARG A 143 24.30 17.19 6.60
N ALA A 144 23.54 18.19 7.04
CA ALA A 144 22.64 18.98 6.19
C ALA A 144 23.34 19.66 4.99
N GLU A 145 24.68 19.81 5.06
CA GLU A 145 25.48 20.58 4.10
C GLU A 145 26.33 19.72 3.16
N ALA A 146 26.33 18.39 3.30
CA ALA A 146 27.03 17.50 2.37
C ALA A 146 26.06 17.04 1.26
N PRO A 147 26.37 17.23 -0.03
CA PRO A 147 25.48 16.82 -1.12
C PRO A 147 25.33 15.30 -1.11
N GLY A 148 24.15 14.83 -0.69
CA GLY A 148 23.71 13.45 -0.75
C GLY A 148 24.41 12.53 0.26
N THR A 149 23.70 12.15 1.33
CA THR A 149 24.01 10.93 2.08
C THR A 149 22.90 9.93 1.80
N VAL A 150 23.25 8.71 1.40
CA VAL A 150 22.28 7.62 1.33
C VAL A 150 22.08 7.08 2.74
N LEU A 151 20.86 7.22 3.25
CA LEU A 151 20.49 6.70 4.56
C LEU A 151 19.95 5.28 4.41
N PHE A 152 20.58 4.35 5.11
CA PHE A 152 20.09 2.97 5.23
C PHE A 152 19.31 2.81 6.53
N PHE A 153 18.19 2.09 6.49
CA PHE A 153 17.41 1.73 7.67
C PHE A 153 17.32 0.21 7.73
N ASP A 154 17.67 -0.38 8.88
CA ASP A 154 17.61 -1.83 9.08
C ASP A 154 16.18 -2.37 9.04
N ASN A 155 15.21 -1.53 9.41
CA ASN A 155 13.78 -1.83 9.35
C ASN A 155 12.99 -0.57 8.98
N PRO A 156 12.76 -0.30 7.67
CA PRO A 156 12.15 0.94 7.21
C PRO A 156 10.64 1.00 7.40
N SER A 157 10.00 -0.05 7.96
CA SER A 157 8.54 -0.07 8.12
C SER A 157 8.11 0.41 9.51
N PRO A 158 7.44 1.57 9.61
CA PRO A 158 6.67 1.93 10.81
C PRO A 158 5.41 1.06 10.97
N THR A 159 5.09 0.21 9.98
CA THR A 159 3.86 -0.57 9.93
C THR A 159 3.97 -2.03 10.35
N ARG A 160 5.18 -2.57 10.57
CA ARG A 160 5.43 -3.82 11.32
C ARG A 160 6.92 -4.14 11.37
N ASN A 161 7.38 -4.58 12.54
CA ASN A 161 8.70 -5.17 12.70
C ASN A 161 8.73 -6.57 12.07
N TYR A 162 9.35 -6.69 10.88
CA TYR A 162 9.51 -7.95 10.16
C TYR A 162 10.46 -8.94 10.87
N SER A 163 11.05 -8.57 12.02
CA SER A 163 11.80 -9.49 12.89
C SER A 163 10.94 -10.14 13.99
N LEU A 164 9.64 -9.82 14.06
CA LEU A 164 8.73 -10.49 15.00
C LEU A 164 8.57 -11.99 14.67
N PRO A 165 8.44 -12.87 15.69
CA PRO A 165 8.23 -14.30 15.50
C PRO A 165 6.93 -14.54 14.70
N GLY A 166 7.05 -14.78 13.40
CA GLY A 166 5.91 -14.95 12.50
C GLY A 166 6.15 -14.42 11.09
N TYR A 167 7.07 -13.47 10.92
CA TYR A 167 7.51 -13.00 9.61
C TYR A 167 8.76 -13.77 9.20
N ARG A 168 8.65 -14.58 8.14
CA ARG A 168 9.81 -15.15 7.45
C ARG A 168 9.96 -14.41 6.13
N LEU A 169 11.16 -13.91 5.84
CA LEU A 169 11.52 -13.53 4.48
C LEU A 169 11.38 -14.80 3.62
N LEU A 170 10.44 -14.78 2.67
CA LEU A 170 10.37 -15.81 1.65
C LEU A 170 11.57 -15.58 0.73
N GLY A 171 12.59 -16.41 0.90
CA GLY A 171 13.65 -16.63 -0.08
C GLY A 171 13.24 -17.67 -1.11
#